data_AF-A0AAE1JK22-F1
#
_entry.id   AF-A0AAE1JK22-F1
#
_cell.length_a   1.000
_cell.length_b   1.000
_cell.length_c   1.000
_cell.angle_alpha   90.00
_cell.angle_beta   90.00
_cell.angle_gamma   90.00
#
_symmetry.space_group_name_H-M   'P 1'
#
loop_
_entity.id
_entity.type
_entity.pdbx_description
1 polymer ?
#
loop_
_entity_poly.entity_id
_entity_poly.type
_entity_poly.pdbx_seq_one_letter_code
_entity_poly.pdbx_strand_id
1 'polypeptide(L)'
;MDPCIKDERGRTPYMLAHDKEVRNTFRRFMASNLEKWDWHTAKVPSALTKEMEESQAAKQAEKDAKKKARAKELKKLRKAKEKKAQAEAAKNASKTVENQVNASTSYQKGQSQPNSGLKLSKEEALRRAQAEEREKRAAAAERRLAALKIQGGGATTIPGTSEAKSAVPGTSEAKSGAAGDIYCSCCNTSLAGKVPFHRYNYKYCSTSCMHVHREILEDG
;
A
#
# COMPACT_ATOMS: atom_id res chain seq x y z
N MET A 1 23.03 32.33 -22.12
CA MET A 1 23.00 31.11 -22.95
C MET A 1 21.66 31.06 -23.66
N ASP A 2 21.66 30.69 -24.93
CA ASP A 2 20.43 30.48 -25.70
C ASP A 2 19.92 29.03 -25.46
N PRO A 3 18.68 28.84 -24.98
CA PRO A 3 18.10 27.53 -24.70
C PRO A 3 17.81 26.68 -25.97
N CYS A 4 17.84 27.30 -27.15
CA CYS A 4 17.56 26.65 -28.44
C CYS A 4 18.80 26.05 -29.12
N ILE A 5 20.02 26.32 -28.60
CA ILE A 5 21.26 25.73 -29.11
C ILE A 5 21.15 24.20 -29.04
N LYS A 6 21.60 23.52 -30.09
CA LYS A 6 21.61 22.05 -30.19
C LYS A 6 23.04 21.54 -30.26
N ASP A 7 23.28 20.48 -29.50
CA ASP A 7 24.43 19.59 -29.61
C ASP A 7 24.50 18.93 -31.01
N GLU A 8 25.64 18.35 -31.38
CA GLU A 8 25.85 17.63 -32.66
C GLU A 8 24.79 16.55 -32.90
N ARG A 9 24.24 15.99 -31.81
CA ARG A 9 23.16 14.98 -31.81
C ARG A 9 21.75 15.58 -31.80
N GLY A 10 21.59 16.87 -32.08
CA GLY A 10 20.30 17.57 -32.14
C GLY A 10 19.61 17.79 -30.79
N ARG A 11 20.34 17.62 -29.68
CA ARG A 11 19.80 17.71 -28.30
C ARG A 11 19.95 19.12 -27.75
N THR A 12 18.89 19.68 -27.16
CA THR A 12 18.93 20.97 -26.46
C THR A 12 19.45 20.81 -25.03
N PRO A 13 19.92 21.88 -24.35
CA PRO A 13 20.28 21.84 -22.93
C PRO A 13 19.21 21.22 -22.03
N TYR A 14 17.92 21.41 -22.36
CA TYR A 14 16.80 20.76 -21.67
C TYR A 14 16.75 19.23 -21.85
N MET A 15 17.11 18.72 -23.03
CA MET A 15 17.19 17.28 -23.30
C MET A 15 18.42 16.61 -22.65
N LEU A 16 19.47 17.36 -22.37
CA LEU A 16 20.67 16.88 -21.65
C LEU A 16 20.46 16.86 -20.13
N ALA A 17 19.53 17.66 -19.61
CA ALA A 17 19.21 17.71 -18.18
C ALA A 17 18.39 16.48 -17.74
N HIS A 18 19.05 15.49 -17.16
CA HIS A 18 18.38 14.32 -16.58
C HIS A 18 17.53 14.70 -15.34
N ASP A 19 18.08 15.54 -14.47
CA ASP A 19 17.44 15.94 -13.21
C ASP A 19 16.16 16.75 -13.39
N LYS A 20 15.16 16.45 -12.54
CA LYS A 20 13.89 17.18 -12.53
C LYS A 20 14.08 18.65 -12.14
N GLU A 21 14.97 18.97 -11.19
CA GLU A 21 15.14 20.35 -10.75
C GLU A 21 15.87 21.20 -11.78
N VAL A 22 16.88 20.64 -12.45
CA VAL A 22 17.56 21.29 -13.59
C VAL A 22 16.58 21.50 -14.76
N ARG A 23 15.69 20.54 -15.05
CA ARG A 23 14.60 20.77 -16.02
C ARG A 23 13.58 21.81 -15.55
N ASN A 24 13.33 21.92 -14.25
CA ASN A 24 12.47 22.98 -13.69
C ASN A 24 13.10 24.37 -13.81
N THR A 25 14.42 24.55 -13.67
CA THR A 25 15.04 25.88 -13.86
C THR A 25 14.87 26.39 -15.29
N PHE A 26 15.02 25.54 -16.31
CA PHE A 26 14.68 25.91 -17.70
C PHE A 26 13.20 26.29 -17.87
N ARG A 27 12.27 25.59 -17.21
CA ARG A 27 10.83 25.90 -17.27
C ARG A 27 10.46 27.19 -16.53
N ARG A 28 11.17 27.54 -15.46
CA ARG A 28 11.07 28.84 -14.76
C ARG A 28 11.67 29.96 -15.61
N PHE A 29 12.83 29.73 -16.22
CA PHE A 29 13.52 30.69 -17.09
C PHE A 29 12.71 31.02 -18.36
N MET A 30 11.98 30.03 -18.91
CA MET A 30 10.95 30.26 -19.94
C MET A 30 9.89 31.25 -19.48
N ALA A 31 9.31 31.05 -18.30
CA ALA A 31 8.20 31.88 -17.82
C ALA A 31 8.57 33.37 -17.73
N SER A 32 9.84 33.70 -17.49
CA SER A 32 10.36 35.07 -17.47
C SER A 32 10.81 35.60 -18.84
N ASN A 33 10.85 34.78 -19.89
CA ASN A 33 11.41 35.12 -21.21
C ASN A 33 10.57 34.54 -22.36
N LEU A 34 9.24 34.47 -22.22
CA LEU A 34 8.32 33.78 -23.13
C LEU A 34 8.45 34.23 -24.60
N GLU A 35 8.74 35.50 -24.83
CA GLU A 35 8.79 36.13 -26.16
C GLU A 35 10.21 36.16 -26.77
N LYS A 36 11.25 35.83 -25.98
CA LYS A 36 12.65 36.07 -26.36
C LYS A 36 13.31 34.93 -27.15
N TRP A 37 12.74 33.72 -27.11
CA TRP A 37 13.26 32.53 -27.77
C TRP A 37 12.11 31.63 -28.23
N ASP A 38 12.32 30.86 -29.31
CA ASP A 38 11.39 29.80 -29.70
C ASP A 38 11.51 28.59 -28.76
N TRP A 39 10.75 28.66 -27.67
CA TRP A 39 10.65 27.62 -26.66
C TRP A 39 10.11 26.28 -27.17
N HIS A 40 9.43 26.27 -28.32
CA HIS A 40 8.98 25.04 -28.97
C HIS A 40 10.19 24.31 -29.59
N THR A 41 11.06 25.05 -30.29
CA THR A 41 12.36 24.53 -30.77
C THR A 41 13.29 24.08 -29.63
N ALA A 42 13.22 24.73 -28.46
CA ALA A 42 13.95 24.31 -27.26
C ALA A 42 13.46 22.97 -26.65
N LYS A 43 12.30 22.45 -27.10
CA LYS A 43 11.62 21.23 -26.59
C LYS A 43 11.26 21.26 -25.10
N VAL A 44 10.99 22.43 -24.55
CA VAL A 44 10.59 22.58 -23.14
C VAL A 44 9.05 22.54 -23.06
N PRO A 45 8.39 21.49 -22.52
CA PRO A 45 6.98 21.20 -22.84
C PRO A 45 5.92 22.17 -22.27
N SER A 46 6.27 23.01 -21.29
CA SER A 46 5.37 23.97 -20.66
C SER A 46 6.16 24.90 -19.75
N ALA A 47 5.83 26.19 -19.75
CA ALA A 47 6.31 27.14 -18.73
C ALA A 47 5.85 26.67 -17.35
N LEU A 48 6.79 26.50 -16.43
CA LEU A 48 6.47 26.23 -15.03
C LEU A 48 6.49 27.59 -14.32
N THR A 49 5.33 28.25 -14.30
CA THR A 49 5.18 29.54 -13.64
C THR A 49 5.39 29.36 -12.14
N LYS A 50 6.04 30.34 -11.51
CA LYS A 50 6.33 30.35 -10.07
C LYS A 50 5.05 30.20 -9.24
N GLU A 51 3.97 30.89 -9.62
CA GLU A 51 2.65 30.76 -9.01
C GLU A 51 2.08 29.33 -9.07
N MET A 52 2.33 28.58 -10.14
CA MET A 52 1.85 27.20 -10.29
C MET A 52 2.64 26.22 -9.40
N GLU A 53 3.90 26.50 -9.08
CA GLU A 53 4.65 25.74 -8.06
C GLU A 53 4.19 26.11 -6.65
N GLU A 54 4.02 27.40 -6.36
CA GLU A 54 3.57 27.89 -5.06
C GLU A 54 2.14 27.42 -4.74
N SER A 55 1.23 27.42 -5.71
CA SER A 55 -0.13 26.86 -5.58
C SER A 55 -0.13 25.36 -5.30
N GLN A 56 0.71 24.58 -6.00
CA GLN A 56 0.87 23.14 -5.73
C GLN A 56 1.48 22.88 -4.34
N ALA A 57 2.50 23.64 -3.95
CA ALA A 57 3.12 23.55 -2.64
C ALA A 57 2.14 23.91 -1.51
N ALA A 58 1.37 24.99 -1.65
CA ALA A 58 0.33 25.40 -0.71
C ALA A 58 -0.76 24.33 -0.57
N LYS A 59 -1.30 23.82 -1.69
CA LYS A 59 -2.32 22.76 -1.70
C LYS A 59 -1.82 21.45 -1.08
N GLN A 60 -0.55 21.11 -1.26
CA GLN A 60 0.06 19.94 -0.63
C GLN A 60 0.30 20.18 0.88
N ALA A 61 0.80 21.36 1.27
CA ALA A 61 1.00 21.74 2.66
C ALA A 61 -0.32 21.77 3.46
N GLU A 62 -1.40 22.31 2.89
CA GLU A 62 -2.74 22.29 3.50
C GLU A 62 -3.24 20.85 3.70
N LYS A 63 -3.11 20.01 2.66
CA LYS A 63 -3.49 18.59 2.69
C LYS A 63 -2.73 17.82 3.77
N ASP A 64 -1.44 18.08 3.94
CA ASP A 64 -0.60 17.41 4.95
C ASP A 64 -0.79 17.98 6.36
N ALA A 65 -1.04 19.29 6.50
CA ALA A 65 -1.47 19.90 7.76
C ALA A 65 -2.81 19.30 8.24
N LYS A 66 -3.80 19.15 7.34
CA LYS A 66 -5.10 18.52 7.61
C LYS A 66 -4.97 17.05 8.02
N LYS A 67 -4.11 16.28 7.36
CA LYS A 67 -3.77 14.90 7.79
C LYS A 67 -3.13 14.88 9.18
N LYS A 68 -2.15 15.76 9.45
CA LYS A 68 -1.42 15.86 10.72
C LYS A 68 -2.35 16.23 11.88
N ALA A 69 -3.31 17.14 11.65
CA ALA A 69 -4.36 17.49 12.60
C ALA A 69 -5.27 16.29 12.90
N ARG A 70 -5.82 15.63 11.85
CA ARG A 70 -6.66 14.43 12.02
C ARG A 70 -5.95 13.28 12.73
N ALA A 71 -4.65 13.09 12.47
CA ALA A 71 -3.84 12.08 13.14
C ALA A 71 -3.61 12.39 14.63
N LYS A 72 -3.38 13.66 14.99
CA LYS A 72 -3.28 14.10 16.40
C LYS A 72 -4.59 13.86 17.15
N GLU A 73 -5.73 14.26 16.57
CA GLU A 73 -7.05 14.04 17.19
C GLU A 73 -7.39 12.56 17.33
N LEU A 74 -7.14 11.74 16.30
CA LEU A 74 -7.34 10.30 16.38
C LEU A 74 -6.46 9.65 17.48
N LYS A 75 -5.23 10.13 17.68
CA LYS A 75 -4.34 9.64 18.75
C LYS A 75 -4.86 10.03 20.13
N LYS A 76 -5.37 11.26 20.32
CA LYS A 76 -6.02 11.68 21.58
C LYS A 76 -7.26 10.82 21.88
N LEU A 77 -8.15 10.67 20.90
CA LEU A 77 -9.39 9.88 21.03
C LEU A 77 -9.10 8.41 21.36
N ARG A 78 -8.08 7.80 20.72
CA ARG A 78 -7.65 6.43 21.06
C ARG A 78 -7.15 6.33 22.50
N LYS A 79 -6.26 7.23 22.95
CA LYS A 79 -5.75 7.24 24.34
C LYS A 79 -6.88 7.47 25.36
N ALA A 80 -7.87 8.29 25.03
CA ALA A 80 -9.04 8.53 25.87
C ALA A 80 -9.96 7.29 25.95
N LYS A 81 -10.26 6.64 24.81
CA LYS A 81 -11.06 5.40 24.79
C LYS A 81 -10.36 4.26 25.54
N GLU A 82 -9.06 4.13 25.39
CA GLU A 82 -8.25 3.12 26.07
C GLU A 82 -8.24 3.34 27.60
N LYS A 83 -8.05 4.58 28.08
CA LYS A 83 -8.20 4.91 29.50
C LYS A 83 -9.61 4.62 30.04
N LYS A 84 -10.67 4.93 29.27
CA LYS A 84 -12.05 4.60 29.67
C LYS A 84 -12.27 3.10 29.75
N ALA A 85 -11.81 2.32 28.77
CA ALA A 85 -11.92 0.87 28.77
C ALA A 85 -11.16 0.22 29.94
N GLN A 86 -9.96 0.71 30.28
CA GLN A 86 -9.22 0.23 31.46
C GLN A 86 -9.96 0.54 32.78
N ALA A 87 -10.53 1.74 32.91
CA ALA A 87 -11.31 2.12 34.11
C ALA A 87 -12.62 1.34 34.23
N GLU A 88 -13.28 1.01 33.12
CA GLU A 88 -14.49 0.18 33.10
C GLU A 88 -14.17 -1.28 33.44
N ALA A 89 -13.11 -1.85 32.87
CA ALA A 89 -12.64 -3.20 33.19
C ALA A 89 -12.29 -3.35 34.69
N ALA A 90 -11.66 -2.33 35.29
CA ALA A 90 -11.39 -2.31 36.73
C ALA A 90 -12.68 -2.31 37.58
N LYS A 91 -13.70 -1.51 37.19
CA LYS A 91 -14.99 -1.48 37.91
C LYS A 91 -15.79 -2.78 37.79
N ASN A 92 -15.75 -3.45 36.63
CA ASN A 92 -16.41 -4.74 36.43
C ASN A 92 -15.71 -5.87 37.21
N ALA A 93 -14.40 -5.77 37.44
CA ALA A 93 -13.68 -6.71 38.31
C ALA A 93 -14.15 -6.60 39.79
N SER A 94 -14.34 -5.39 40.32
CA SER A 94 -14.82 -5.21 41.71
C SER A 94 -16.28 -5.66 41.92
N LYS A 95 -17.17 -5.43 40.94
CA LYS A 95 -18.59 -5.85 41.04
C LYS A 95 -18.82 -7.37 41.11
N THR A 96 -17.79 -8.19 40.82
CA THR A 96 -17.89 -9.65 40.92
C THR A 96 -17.76 -10.15 42.37
N VAL A 97 -17.37 -9.29 43.32
CA VAL A 97 -17.10 -9.68 44.72
C VAL A 97 -18.31 -9.44 45.66
N GLU A 98 -19.18 -8.48 45.37
CA GLU A 98 -20.26 -8.07 46.30
C GLU A 98 -21.52 -8.94 46.23
N ASN A 99 -21.73 -9.73 45.17
CA ASN A 99 -22.98 -10.48 44.98
C ASN A 99 -22.98 -11.88 45.66
N GLN A 100 -22.22 -12.05 46.75
CA GLN A 100 -22.04 -13.34 47.44
C GLN A 100 -22.36 -13.30 48.95
N VAL A 101 -23.09 -12.27 49.43
CA VAL A 101 -23.40 -12.08 50.86
C VAL A 101 -24.91 -12.12 51.17
N ASN A 102 -25.79 -12.40 50.19
CA ASN A 102 -27.24 -12.46 50.45
C ASN A 102 -27.91 -13.72 49.88
N ALA A 103 -27.58 -14.87 50.48
CA ALA A 103 -28.29 -16.15 50.32
C ALA A 103 -28.09 -17.04 51.56
N SER A 104 -28.69 -16.63 52.68
CA SER A 104 -28.75 -17.47 53.89
C SER A 104 -29.84 -18.53 53.79
N THR A 105 -29.66 -19.64 54.51
CA THR A 105 -30.67 -20.68 54.83
C THR A 105 -31.02 -21.68 53.72
N SER A 106 -30.30 -22.82 53.70
CA SER A 106 -30.88 -24.13 54.04
C SER A 106 -29.81 -25.23 54.13
N TYR A 107 -30.01 -26.19 55.04
CA TYR A 107 -29.13 -27.36 55.22
C TYR A 107 -29.34 -28.37 54.08
N GLN A 108 -28.27 -28.90 53.47
CA GLN A 108 -27.77 -30.26 53.79
C GLN A 108 -26.50 -30.68 53.00
N LYS A 109 -25.69 -31.45 53.74
CA LYS A 109 -24.50 -32.25 53.44
C LYS A 109 -24.41 -32.90 52.03
N GLY A 110 -23.35 -32.58 51.26
CA GLY A 110 -22.94 -33.28 50.04
C GLY A 110 -21.55 -32.81 49.55
N GLN A 111 -20.69 -33.71 49.06
CA GLN A 111 -19.26 -33.40 48.82
C GLN A 111 -18.94 -32.84 47.41
N SER A 112 -18.13 -31.78 47.41
CA SER A 112 -17.13 -31.38 46.39
C SER A 112 -17.54 -30.89 44.98
N GLN A 113 -16.97 -29.73 44.61
CA GLN A 113 -16.80 -29.12 43.27
C GLN A 113 -18.04 -28.49 42.61
N PRO A 114 -18.09 -27.15 42.60
CA PRO A 114 -18.03 -26.47 41.30
C PRO A 114 -17.09 -25.24 41.32
N ASN A 115 -16.02 -25.26 40.50
CA ASN A 115 -15.15 -24.08 40.31
C ASN A 115 -14.62 -23.94 38.85
N SER A 116 -15.48 -24.23 37.86
CA SER A 116 -15.14 -24.09 36.42
C SER A 116 -15.74 -22.84 35.74
N GLY A 117 -16.95 -22.42 36.14
CA GLY A 117 -17.73 -21.41 35.42
C GLY A 117 -17.07 -20.02 35.28
N LEU A 118 -16.34 -19.57 36.31
CA LEU A 118 -15.68 -18.25 36.30
C LEU A 118 -14.47 -18.18 35.36
N LYS A 119 -13.74 -19.30 35.17
CA LYS A 119 -12.61 -19.36 34.23
C LYS A 119 -13.09 -19.38 32.78
N LEU A 120 -14.14 -20.16 32.50
CA LEU A 120 -14.81 -20.22 31.20
C LEU A 120 -15.25 -18.84 30.69
N SER A 121 -15.92 -18.04 31.54
CA SER A 121 -16.39 -16.70 31.18
C SER A 121 -15.26 -15.74 30.74
N LYS A 122 -14.12 -15.75 31.46
CA LYS A 122 -12.97 -14.90 31.12
C LYS A 122 -12.26 -15.36 29.85
N GLU A 123 -12.14 -16.66 29.64
CA GLU A 123 -11.55 -17.23 28.42
C GLU A 123 -12.42 -16.95 27.20
N GLU A 124 -13.75 -17.08 27.32
CA GLU A 124 -14.68 -16.79 26.23
C GLU A 124 -14.67 -15.30 25.86
N ALA A 125 -14.59 -14.39 26.84
CA ALA A 125 -14.42 -12.95 26.59
C ALA A 125 -13.13 -12.65 25.82
N LEU A 126 -12.01 -13.30 26.16
CA LEU A 126 -10.74 -13.18 25.41
C LEU A 126 -10.87 -13.75 23.99
N ARG A 127 -11.56 -14.88 23.81
CA ARG A 127 -11.79 -15.51 22.50
C ARG A 127 -12.65 -14.64 21.60
N ARG A 128 -13.69 -13.97 22.13
CA ARG A 128 -14.51 -12.97 21.41
C ARG A 128 -13.67 -11.73 21.04
N ALA A 129 -12.90 -11.17 21.97
CA ALA A 129 -12.01 -10.03 21.70
C ALA A 129 -10.97 -10.34 20.60
N GLN A 130 -10.42 -11.56 20.58
CA GLN A 130 -9.54 -12.00 19.49
C GLN A 130 -10.29 -12.17 18.16
N ALA A 131 -11.55 -12.63 18.18
CA ALA A 131 -12.37 -12.72 16.97
C ALA A 131 -12.64 -11.32 16.39
N GLU A 132 -13.03 -10.35 17.23
CA GLU A 132 -13.19 -8.94 16.83
C GLU A 132 -11.89 -8.32 16.28
N GLU A 133 -10.72 -8.64 16.84
CA GLU A 133 -9.44 -8.17 16.27
C GLU A 133 -9.17 -8.79 14.89
N ARG A 134 -9.43 -10.10 14.72
CA ARG A 134 -9.28 -10.79 13.43
C ARG A 134 -10.23 -10.21 12.39
N GLU A 135 -11.51 -10.04 12.71
CA GLU A 135 -12.52 -9.43 11.83
C GLU A 135 -12.12 -8.01 11.43
N LYS A 136 -11.69 -7.18 12.39
CA LYS A 136 -11.22 -5.82 12.13
C LYS A 136 -9.95 -5.77 11.27
N ARG A 137 -9.05 -6.76 11.39
CA ARG A 137 -7.87 -6.92 10.52
C ARG A 137 -8.30 -7.37 9.11
N ALA A 138 -9.26 -8.28 8.99
CA ALA A 138 -9.83 -8.73 7.72
C ALA A 138 -10.52 -7.58 6.96
N ALA A 139 -11.45 -6.86 7.61
CA ALA A 139 -12.14 -5.71 7.03
C ALA A 139 -11.17 -4.57 6.61
N ALA A 140 -10.03 -4.43 7.29
CA ALA A 140 -8.97 -3.50 6.88
C ALA A 140 -8.20 -3.98 5.63
N ALA A 141 -8.03 -5.29 5.45
CA ALA A 141 -7.45 -5.88 4.24
C ALA A 141 -8.42 -5.80 3.05
N GLU A 142 -9.70 -6.13 3.25
CA GLU A 142 -10.76 -6.01 2.24
C GLU A 142 -10.89 -4.57 1.72
N ARG A 143 -10.84 -3.56 2.60
CA ARG A 143 -10.83 -2.15 2.18
C ARG A 143 -9.62 -1.77 1.31
N ARG A 144 -8.46 -2.41 1.52
CA ARG A 144 -7.28 -2.22 0.65
C ARG A 144 -7.48 -2.91 -0.70
N LEU A 145 -8.00 -4.13 -0.72
CA LEU A 145 -8.30 -4.89 -1.94
C LEU A 145 -9.38 -4.20 -2.79
N ALA A 146 -10.44 -3.68 -2.17
CA ALA A 146 -11.48 -2.90 -2.84
C ALA A 146 -10.93 -1.61 -3.45
N ALA A 147 -10.06 -0.89 -2.73
CA ALA A 147 -9.42 0.32 -3.24
C ALA A 147 -8.48 0.06 -4.44
N LEU A 148 -7.83 -1.11 -4.48
CA LEU A 148 -7.05 -1.55 -5.65
C LEU A 148 -7.97 -1.96 -6.81
N LYS A 149 -9.08 -2.65 -6.54
CA LYS A 149 -10.04 -3.09 -7.57
C LYS A 149 -10.71 -1.92 -8.30
N ILE A 150 -10.95 -0.80 -7.63
CA ILE A 150 -11.48 0.43 -8.25
C ILE A 150 -10.49 1.05 -9.27
N GLN A 151 -9.18 0.84 -9.10
CA GLN A 151 -8.16 1.38 -10.01
C GLN A 151 -7.98 0.55 -11.28
N GLY A 152 -8.46 -0.70 -11.31
CA GLY A 152 -8.36 -1.60 -12.47
C GLY A 152 -9.59 -1.62 -13.40
N GLY A 153 -10.55 -0.73 -13.20
CA GLY A 153 -11.89 -0.78 -13.83
C GLY A 153 -12.20 0.30 -14.88
N GLY A 154 -11.20 0.96 -15.45
CA GLY A 154 -11.39 2.04 -16.44
C GLY A 154 -11.14 1.60 -17.89
N ALA A 155 -12.17 1.06 -18.56
CA ALA A 155 -12.09 0.66 -19.98
C ALA A 155 -13.40 0.94 -20.73
N THR A 156 -13.60 2.22 -21.09
CA THR A 156 -14.76 2.75 -21.86
C THR A 156 -14.35 4.08 -22.51
N THR A 157 -14.44 4.37 -23.82
CA THR A 157 -14.58 3.60 -25.08
C THR A 157 -14.06 4.49 -26.21
N ILE A 158 -13.48 3.94 -27.29
CA ILE A 158 -13.24 4.69 -28.55
C ILE A 158 -13.78 3.86 -29.73
N PRO A 159 -14.74 4.36 -30.52
CA PRO A 159 -15.15 3.74 -31.78
C PRO A 159 -14.14 4.07 -32.89
N GLY A 160 -13.85 3.11 -33.76
CA GLY A 160 -12.83 3.25 -34.80
C GLY A 160 -13.37 3.56 -36.20
N THR A 161 -12.43 3.80 -37.10
CA THR A 161 -12.53 3.68 -38.56
C THR A 161 -11.19 3.04 -39.00
N SER A 162 -11.17 1.75 -39.32
CA SER A 162 -11.42 1.16 -40.64
C SER A 162 -10.34 1.50 -41.70
N GLU A 163 -9.41 0.56 -41.92
CA GLU A 163 -9.05 0.03 -43.26
C GLU A 163 -8.22 -1.26 -43.13
N ALA A 164 -8.03 -2.02 -44.22
CA ALA A 164 -8.05 -3.50 -44.18
C ALA A 164 -6.88 -4.23 -44.87
N LYS A 165 -6.95 -5.60 -44.86
CA LYS A 165 -6.08 -6.64 -45.48
C LYS A 165 -4.88 -7.06 -44.60
N SER A 166 -4.50 -8.33 -44.42
CA SER A 166 -4.98 -9.68 -44.86
C SER A 166 -4.61 -10.69 -43.73
N ALA A 167 -5.45 -11.67 -43.32
CA ALA A 167 -5.61 -13.02 -43.91
C ALA A 167 -4.26 -13.80 -44.02
N VAL A 168 -3.99 -15.01 -43.44
CA VAL A 168 -4.77 -16.09 -42.76
C VAL A 168 -3.82 -16.88 -41.78
N PRO A 169 -4.12 -18.11 -41.27
CA PRO A 169 -4.85 -18.47 -40.04
C PRO A 169 -4.00 -18.96 -38.83
N GLY A 170 -4.66 -19.09 -37.67
CA GLY A 170 -4.48 -20.25 -36.77
C GLY A 170 -3.48 -20.13 -35.62
N THR A 171 -3.97 -19.90 -34.39
CA THR A 171 -4.19 -20.94 -33.36
C THR A 171 -4.93 -20.32 -32.16
N SER A 172 -5.64 -21.16 -31.40
CA SER A 172 -6.25 -20.81 -30.12
C SER A 172 -5.20 -20.59 -29.02
N GLU A 173 -5.66 -20.10 -27.86
CA GLU A 173 -4.93 -20.10 -26.57
C GLU A 173 -3.74 -19.11 -26.48
N ALA A 174 -3.30 -18.67 -25.29
CA ALA A 174 -4.04 -18.43 -24.05
C ALA A 174 -3.30 -17.34 -23.25
N LYS A 175 -4.04 -16.73 -22.33
CA LYS A 175 -3.58 -15.85 -21.23
C LYS A 175 -2.19 -16.25 -20.69
N SER A 176 -1.14 -15.51 -21.07
CA SER A 176 0.26 -15.84 -20.78
C SER A 176 0.66 -15.62 -19.31
N GLY A 177 0.26 -16.55 -18.45
CA GLY A 177 0.92 -16.84 -17.18
C GLY A 177 1.56 -18.24 -17.23
N ALA A 178 2.52 -18.51 -16.35
CA ALA A 178 3.15 -19.82 -16.15
C ALA A 178 4.05 -20.40 -17.28
N ALA A 179 4.99 -19.61 -17.80
CA ALA A 179 6.20 -20.14 -18.47
C ALA A 179 7.47 -20.02 -17.60
N GLY A 180 7.60 -18.95 -16.80
CA GLY A 180 8.72 -18.76 -15.86
C GLY A 180 8.58 -19.52 -14.53
N ASP A 181 7.42 -20.13 -14.28
CA ASP A 181 7.04 -20.69 -12.98
C ASP A 181 7.74 -22.03 -12.60
N ILE A 182 8.54 -22.59 -13.52
CA ILE A 182 9.20 -23.90 -13.41
C ILE A 182 10.73 -23.77 -13.25
N TYR A 183 11.31 -22.57 -13.30
CA TYR A 183 12.77 -22.36 -13.21
C TYR A 183 13.18 -21.53 -11.99
N CYS A 184 14.33 -21.84 -11.41
CA CYS A 184 14.92 -21.08 -10.30
C CYS A 184 15.38 -19.70 -10.77
N SER A 185 14.91 -18.62 -10.15
CA SER A 185 15.25 -17.23 -10.51
C SER A 185 16.73 -16.87 -10.29
N CYS A 186 17.50 -17.68 -9.54
CA CYS A 186 18.93 -17.45 -9.29
C CYS A 186 19.86 -18.22 -10.24
N CYS A 187 19.46 -19.39 -10.72
CA CYS A 187 20.36 -20.33 -11.42
C CYS A 187 19.70 -21.10 -12.57
N ASN A 188 18.49 -20.70 -12.98
CA ASN A 188 17.65 -21.29 -14.02
C ASN A 188 17.45 -22.82 -13.97
N THR A 189 17.80 -23.48 -12.86
CA THR A 189 17.60 -24.92 -12.69
C THR A 189 16.12 -25.25 -12.62
N SER A 190 15.71 -26.34 -13.29
CA SER A 190 14.33 -26.83 -13.25
C SER A 190 13.88 -27.21 -11.84
N LEU A 191 12.68 -26.72 -11.50
CA LEU A 191 11.95 -26.94 -10.27
C LEU A 191 10.89 -28.05 -10.42
N ALA A 192 10.78 -28.68 -11.59
CA ALA A 192 9.87 -29.78 -11.82
C ALA A 192 10.11 -30.91 -10.80
N GLY A 193 9.03 -31.38 -10.15
CA GLY A 193 9.08 -32.41 -9.10
C GLY A 193 9.67 -31.96 -7.75
N LYS A 194 10.01 -30.67 -7.57
CA LYS A 194 10.52 -30.10 -6.30
C LYS A 194 9.52 -29.09 -5.75
N VAL A 195 9.45 -28.94 -4.43
CA VAL A 195 8.70 -27.86 -3.78
C VAL A 195 9.58 -26.60 -3.77
N PRO A 196 9.26 -25.53 -4.53
CA PRO A 196 10.14 -24.37 -4.62
C PRO A 196 10.05 -23.47 -3.39
N PHE A 197 11.16 -22.85 -3.01
CA PHE A 197 11.15 -21.74 -2.06
C PHE A 197 10.67 -20.47 -2.77
N HIS A 198 9.90 -19.63 -2.08
CA HIS A 198 9.28 -18.42 -2.65
C HIS A 198 9.68 -17.18 -1.84
N ARG A 199 10.15 -16.12 -2.51
CA ARG A 199 10.37 -14.78 -1.91
C ARG A 199 9.94 -13.72 -2.93
N TYR A 200 8.98 -12.87 -2.55
CA TYR A 200 8.28 -11.97 -3.48
C TYR A 200 7.70 -12.74 -4.67
N ASN A 201 7.99 -12.33 -5.90
CA ASN A 201 7.53 -12.97 -7.15
C ASN A 201 8.56 -13.97 -7.72
N TYR A 202 9.55 -14.40 -6.93
CA TYR A 202 10.66 -15.23 -7.38
C TYR A 202 10.64 -16.62 -6.71
N LYS A 203 11.11 -17.63 -7.46
CA LYS A 203 11.12 -19.04 -7.08
C LYS A 203 12.54 -19.58 -7.04
N TYR A 204 12.85 -20.46 -6.08
CA TYR A 204 14.21 -20.96 -5.86
C TYR A 204 14.24 -22.47 -5.61
N CYS A 205 15.31 -23.12 -6.10
CA CYS A 205 15.55 -24.55 -5.87
C CYS A 205 16.14 -24.86 -4.48
N SER A 206 16.67 -23.85 -3.77
CA SER A 206 17.26 -23.97 -2.43
C SER A 206 17.21 -22.63 -1.70
N THR A 207 17.40 -22.66 -0.38
CA THR A 207 17.59 -21.45 0.45
C THR A 207 18.86 -20.68 0.07
N SER A 208 19.93 -21.37 -0.38
CA SER A 208 21.15 -20.73 -0.88
C SER A 208 20.86 -19.83 -2.09
N CYS A 209 20.11 -20.33 -3.08
CA CYS A 209 19.69 -19.53 -4.24
C CYS A 209 18.79 -18.34 -3.87
N MET A 210 17.99 -18.45 -2.80
CA MET A 210 17.18 -17.34 -2.30
C MET A 210 18.04 -16.24 -1.66
N HIS A 211 19.13 -16.59 -0.97
CA HIS A 211 20.04 -15.62 -0.35
C HIS A 211 20.95 -14.93 -1.38
N VAL A 212 21.55 -15.67 -2.31
CA VAL A 212 22.40 -15.07 -3.36
C VAL A 212 21.60 -14.11 -4.25
N HIS A 213 20.40 -14.50 -4.69
CA HIS A 213 19.54 -13.62 -5.46
C HIS A 213 18.96 -12.45 -4.64
N ARG A 214 18.97 -12.55 -3.30
CA ARG A 214 18.63 -11.42 -2.43
C ARG A 214 19.73 -10.36 -2.45
N GLU A 215 20.98 -10.75 -2.33
CA GLU A 215 22.14 -9.84 -2.34
C GLU A 215 22.20 -9.09 -3.69
N ILE A 216 22.11 -9.82 -4.80
CA ILE A 216 22.07 -9.25 -6.17
C ILE A 216 20.94 -8.22 -6.38
N LEU A 217 19.80 -8.37 -5.69
CA LEU A 217 18.66 -7.44 -5.75
C LEU A 217 18.69 -6.31 -4.72
N GLU A 218 19.58 -6.37 -3.72
CA GLU A 218 19.73 -5.35 -2.67
C GLU A 218 20.95 -4.44 -2.94
N ASP A 219 21.90 -4.86 -3.80
CA ASP A 219 23.09 -4.10 -4.22
C ASP A 219 22.93 -3.32 -5.55
N GLY A 220 21.71 -3.24 -6.13
CA GLY A 220 21.42 -2.59 -7.43
C GLY A 220 20.28 -1.58 -7.40
#